data_AF-A0A0F8HMS7-F1
#
_entry.id   AF-A0A0F8HMS7-F1
#
_cell.length_a   1.000
_cell.length_b   1.000
_cell.length_c   1.000
_cell.angle_alpha   90.00
_cell.angle_beta   90.00
_cell.angle_gamma   90.00
#
_symmetry.space_group_name_H-M   'P 1'
#
loop_
_entity.id
_entity.type
_entity.pdbx_description
1 polymer ?
#
loop_
_entity_poly.entity_id
_entity_poly.type
_entity_poly.pdbx_seq_one_letter_code
_entity_poly.pdbx_strand_id
1 'polypeptide(L)'
;MNKNYSLLIESLFERLKIIGVKTGTAYLDKEFCNRDVISKLDELKVNFVIAAKSNQVINRELKNHQKEWGNTSTIFEYQFKQGGPSFNIVAIYDDKNERYILFATNKEAESTEKFEKTIPEEYRKRWNIEAVYRVKNDFKIRTCTKSPVARVLLFVIQCIMYNVLNMLKSAIEITAYEIKSLINEDINKAVRYGLKSLNFIPVKVLLKYLRWFNEERNRVLHTRLTTI
;
A
#
# COMPACT_ATOMS: atom_id res chain seq x y z
N MET A 1 -21.06 8.90 13.15
CA MET A 1 -20.90 9.12 11.69
C MET A 1 -20.72 7.77 11.03
N ASN A 2 -21.58 7.42 10.07
CA ASN A 2 -21.42 6.18 9.31
C ASN A 2 -20.26 6.38 8.32
N LYS A 3 -19.21 5.56 8.39
CA LYS A 3 -18.04 5.71 7.52
C LYS A 3 -18.45 5.29 6.10
N ASN A 4 -18.52 6.24 5.16
CA ASN A 4 -18.81 5.94 3.76
C ASN A 4 -17.53 5.53 3.02
N TYR A 5 -17.17 4.25 3.11
CA TYR A 5 -15.97 3.73 2.43
C TYR A 5 -16.08 3.75 0.91
N SER A 6 -17.29 3.68 0.35
CA SER A 6 -17.50 3.73 -1.10
C SER A 6 -17.07 5.09 -1.67
N LEU A 7 -17.51 6.19 -1.05
CA LEU A 7 -17.11 7.54 -1.44
C LEU A 7 -15.59 7.75 -1.30
N LEU A 8 -14.97 7.17 -0.26
CA LEU A 8 -13.52 7.22 -0.08
C LEU A 8 -12.77 6.54 -1.23
N ILE A 9 -13.20 5.34 -1.62
CA ILE A 9 -12.61 4.57 -2.72
C ILE A 9 -12.79 5.32 -4.03
N GLU A 10 -14.01 5.77 -4.33
CA GLU A 10 -14.33 6.55 -5.52
C GLU A 10 -13.43 7.79 -5.65
N SER A 11 -13.41 8.64 -4.62
CA SER A 11 -12.61 9.88 -4.60
C SER A 11 -11.11 9.59 -4.79
N LEU A 12 -10.60 8.49 -4.25
CA LEU A 12 -9.21 8.08 -4.39
C LEU A 12 -8.88 7.68 -5.83
N PHE A 13 -9.66 6.78 -6.42
CA PHE A 13 -9.39 6.27 -7.77
C PHE A 13 -9.64 7.33 -8.85
N GLU A 14 -10.63 8.21 -8.68
CA GLU A 14 -10.81 9.37 -9.55
C GLU A 14 -9.59 10.29 -9.53
N ARG A 15 -9.05 10.58 -8.34
CA ARG A 15 -7.85 11.40 -8.21
C ARG A 15 -6.64 10.74 -8.86
N LEU A 16 -6.47 9.41 -8.70
CA LEU A 16 -5.39 8.68 -9.37
C LEU A 16 -5.51 8.75 -10.89
N LYS A 17 -6.74 8.64 -11.41
CA LYS A 17 -7.05 8.79 -12.84
C LYS A 17 -6.70 10.18 -13.36
N ILE A 18 -7.07 11.25 -12.63
CA ILE A 18 -6.73 12.64 -12.97
C ILE A 18 -5.21 12.85 -13.04
N ILE A 19 -4.46 12.22 -12.14
CA ILE A 19 -2.98 12.32 -12.10
C ILE A 19 -2.32 11.42 -13.17
N GLY A 20 -3.09 10.58 -13.88
CA GLY A 20 -2.58 9.68 -14.92
C GLY A 20 -1.88 8.43 -14.38
N VAL A 21 -2.15 8.05 -13.12
CA VAL A 21 -1.57 6.85 -12.52
C VAL A 21 -2.41 5.62 -12.89
N LYS A 22 -1.79 4.64 -13.54
CA LYS A 22 -2.42 3.33 -13.80
C LYS A 22 -2.44 2.51 -12.52
N THR A 23 -3.62 2.01 -12.15
CA THR A 23 -3.82 1.19 -10.95
C THR A 23 -3.83 -0.30 -11.32
N GLY A 24 -2.94 -1.08 -10.71
CA GLY A 24 -2.82 -2.52 -10.96
C GLY A 24 -3.75 -3.36 -10.09
N THR A 25 -3.46 -3.46 -8.79
CA THR A 25 -4.28 -4.22 -7.82
C THR A 25 -4.36 -3.46 -6.50
N ALA A 26 -5.55 -3.40 -5.92
CA ALA A 26 -5.81 -2.79 -4.62
C ALA A 26 -5.68 -3.83 -3.50
N TYR A 27 -4.79 -3.57 -2.53
CA TYR A 27 -4.62 -4.40 -1.34
C TYR A 27 -5.28 -3.73 -0.14
N LEU A 28 -6.37 -4.31 0.38
CA LEU A 28 -7.20 -3.66 1.41
C LEU A 28 -7.38 -4.52 2.66
N ASP A 29 -7.51 -3.87 3.81
CA ASP A 29 -7.75 -4.53 5.09
C ASP A 29 -9.17 -5.11 5.21
N LYS A 30 -9.33 -5.97 6.21
CA LYS A 30 -10.58 -6.69 6.52
C LYS A 30 -11.80 -5.80 6.74
N GLU A 31 -11.61 -4.53 7.12
CA GLU A 31 -12.67 -3.53 7.29
C GLU A 31 -13.33 -3.15 5.95
N PHE A 32 -12.59 -3.25 4.84
CA PHE A 32 -13.03 -2.89 3.49
C PHE A 32 -13.73 -4.05 2.75
N CYS A 33 -13.80 -5.24 3.35
CA CYS A 33 -14.54 -6.38 2.81
C CYS A 33 -16.06 -6.21 3.04
N ASN A 34 -16.66 -5.25 2.33
CA ASN A 34 -18.09 -4.98 2.36
C ASN A 34 -18.64 -4.74 0.95
N ARG A 35 -19.96 -4.87 0.80
CA ARG A 35 -20.63 -4.78 -0.50
C ARG A 35 -20.36 -3.45 -1.20
N ASP A 36 -20.44 -2.34 -0.49
CA ASP A 36 -20.37 -1.01 -1.10
C ASP A 36 -18.96 -0.70 -1.65
N VAL A 37 -17.91 -1.20 -0.99
CA VAL A 37 -16.52 -1.11 -1.47
C VAL A 37 -16.29 -2.04 -2.65
N ILE A 38 -16.71 -3.30 -2.55
CA ILE A 38 -16.48 -4.29 -3.62
C ILE A 38 -17.25 -3.89 -4.89
N SER A 39 -18.49 -3.41 -4.76
CA SER A 39 -19.28 -2.91 -5.90
C SER A 39 -18.59 -1.73 -6.58
N LYS A 40 -18.04 -0.79 -5.78
CA LYS A 40 -17.31 0.36 -6.34
C LYS A 40 -16.01 -0.04 -7.03
N LEU A 41 -15.27 -1.01 -6.49
CA LEU A 41 -14.06 -1.52 -7.13
C LEU A 41 -14.36 -2.24 -8.45
N ASP A 42 -15.49 -2.95 -8.50
CA ASP A 42 -15.98 -3.62 -9.71
C ASP A 42 -16.41 -2.61 -10.79
N GLU A 43 -17.18 -1.58 -10.42
CA GLU A 43 -17.54 -0.46 -11.31
C GLU A 43 -16.29 0.22 -11.92
N LEU A 44 -15.25 0.41 -11.10
CA LEU A 44 -13.98 1.00 -11.51
C LEU A 44 -13.07 0.01 -12.28
N LYS A 45 -13.45 -1.25 -12.39
CA LYS A 45 -12.67 -2.35 -13.01
C LYS A 45 -11.28 -2.49 -12.42
N VAL A 46 -11.18 -2.38 -11.10
CA VAL A 46 -9.92 -2.49 -10.37
C VAL A 46 -9.80 -3.87 -9.76
N ASN A 47 -8.69 -4.56 -10.05
CA ASN A 47 -8.37 -5.83 -9.39
C ASN A 47 -8.13 -5.59 -7.89
N PHE A 48 -8.61 -6.47 -7.03
CA PHE A 48 -8.42 -6.35 -5.59
C PHE A 48 -8.04 -7.65 -4.90
N VAL A 49 -7.36 -7.53 -3.77
CA VAL A 49 -7.18 -8.59 -2.78
C VAL A 49 -7.46 -7.99 -1.40
N ILE A 50 -8.48 -8.51 -0.73
CA ILE A 50 -8.96 -8.01 0.55
C ILE A 50 -8.96 -9.15 1.56
N ALA A 51 -8.52 -8.94 2.79
CA ALA A 51 -8.75 -9.94 3.84
C ALA A 51 -10.26 -10.10 4.09
N ALA A 52 -10.78 -11.32 4.02
CA ALA A 52 -12.22 -11.56 4.16
C ALA A 52 -12.63 -11.87 5.61
N LYS A 53 -13.85 -11.49 5.98
CA LYS A 53 -14.48 -11.93 7.25
C LYS A 53 -15.17 -13.25 7.03
N SER A 54 -14.95 -14.19 7.95
CA SER A 54 -15.77 -15.39 8.03
C SER A 54 -17.22 -14.99 8.30
N ASN A 55 -18.14 -15.68 7.63
CA ASN A 55 -19.58 -15.54 7.83
C ASN A 55 -20.20 -16.94 7.83
N GLN A 56 -21.48 -17.05 8.19
CA GLN A 56 -22.15 -18.35 8.28
C GLN A 56 -22.14 -19.13 6.96
N VAL A 57 -22.21 -18.45 5.81
CA VAL A 57 -22.22 -19.07 4.48
C VAL A 57 -20.82 -19.60 4.13
N ILE A 58 -19.80 -18.74 4.22
CA ILE A 58 -18.40 -19.10 4.04
C ILE A 58 -18.01 -20.25 4.97
N ASN A 59 -18.38 -20.19 6.24
CA ASN A 59 -18.06 -21.26 7.20
C ASN A 59 -18.78 -22.57 6.87
N ARG A 60 -19.97 -22.51 6.25
CA ARG A 60 -20.68 -23.71 5.80
C ARG A 60 -19.96 -24.34 4.62
N GLU A 61 -19.57 -23.54 3.62
CA GLU A 61 -18.79 -24.01 2.48
C GLU A 61 -17.45 -24.63 2.91
N LEU A 62 -16.73 -23.96 3.82
CA LEU A 62 -15.47 -24.48 4.35
C LEU A 62 -15.66 -25.79 5.13
N LYS A 63 -16.74 -25.93 5.90
CA LYS A 63 -17.04 -27.19 6.62
C LYS A 63 -17.42 -28.32 5.66
N ASN A 64 -18.12 -28.02 4.57
CA ASN A 64 -18.43 -29.02 3.55
C ASN A 64 -17.14 -29.46 2.85
N HIS A 65 -16.30 -28.51 2.44
CA HIS A 65 -14.99 -28.78 1.86
C HIS A 65 -14.12 -29.64 2.78
N GLN A 66 -14.05 -29.31 4.07
CA GLN A 66 -13.29 -30.09 5.06
C GLN A 66 -13.75 -31.55 5.19
N LYS A 67 -15.05 -31.81 5.04
CA LYS A 67 -15.58 -33.18 5.09
C LYS A 67 -15.23 -34.00 3.86
N GLU A 68 -15.18 -33.36 2.70
CA GLU A 68 -14.94 -34.03 1.41
C GLU A 68 -13.45 -34.19 1.10
N TRP A 69 -12.65 -33.15 1.35
CA TRP A 69 -11.27 -33.03 0.89
C TRP A 69 -10.26 -32.83 2.05
N GLY A 70 -10.74 -32.91 3.29
CA GLY A 70 -9.91 -32.69 4.47
C GLY A 70 -9.45 -31.23 4.63
N ASN A 71 -8.40 -31.04 5.43
CA ASN A 71 -7.84 -29.73 5.75
C ASN A 71 -6.96 -29.19 4.62
N THR A 72 -7.58 -28.90 3.47
CA THR A 72 -6.91 -28.37 2.27
C THR A 72 -7.41 -26.98 1.93
N SER A 73 -6.58 -26.20 1.24
CA SER A 73 -6.94 -24.89 0.68
C SER A 73 -7.98 -25.03 -0.43
N THR A 74 -8.85 -24.02 -0.56
CA THR A 74 -9.96 -24.05 -1.53
C THR A 74 -10.31 -22.67 -2.05
N ILE A 75 -10.98 -22.64 -3.21
CA ILE A 75 -11.45 -21.43 -3.87
C ILE A 75 -12.89 -21.65 -4.29
N PHE A 76 -13.74 -20.69 -4.00
CA PHE A 76 -15.13 -20.72 -4.43
C PHE A 76 -15.65 -19.31 -4.70
N GLU A 77 -16.59 -19.22 -5.63
CA GLU A 77 -17.28 -17.98 -5.95
C GLU A 77 -18.25 -17.61 -4.81
N TYR A 78 -18.33 -16.32 -4.49
CA TYR A 78 -19.18 -15.79 -3.44
C TYR A 78 -19.85 -14.50 -3.89
N GLN A 79 -21.11 -14.36 -3.52
CA GLN A 79 -21.89 -13.14 -3.67
C GLN A 79 -22.55 -12.78 -2.35
N PHE A 80 -22.64 -11.50 -2.03
CA PHE A 80 -23.38 -11.08 -0.83
C PHE A 80 -24.87 -11.40 -0.97
N LYS A 81 -25.50 -11.78 0.16
CA LYS A 81 -26.95 -12.05 0.19
C LYS A 81 -27.81 -10.86 -0.27
N GLN A 82 -27.33 -9.64 -0.04
CA GLN A 82 -27.97 -8.40 -0.45
C GLN A 82 -27.70 -8.03 -1.93
N GLY A 83 -27.18 -8.96 -2.73
CA GLY A 83 -26.73 -8.74 -4.10
C GLY A 83 -25.38 -8.04 -4.22
N GLY A 84 -24.96 -7.77 -5.46
CA GLY A 84 -23.67 -7.15 -5.79
C GLY A 84 -22.87 -8.01 -6.77
N PRO A 85 -21.64 -7.61 -7.12
CA PRO A 85 -20.78 -8.41 -7.97
C PRO A 85 -20.35 -9.71 -7.26
N SER A 86 -20.22 -10.77 -8.04
CA SER A 86 -19.56 -12.00 -7.59
C SER A 86 -18.06 -11.81 -7.50
N PHE A 87 -17.43 -12.50 -6.55
CA PHE A 87 -15.97 -12.52 -6.40
C PHE A 87 -15.52 -13.85 -5.80
N ASN A 88 -14.23 -14.15 -5.93
CA ASN A 88 -13.64 -15.38 -5.42
C ASN A 88 -13.23 -15.22 -3.96
N ILE A 89 -13.62 -16.18 -3.13
CA ILE A 89 -13.04 -16.40 -1.81
C ILE A 89 -11.90 -17.42 -1.95
N VAL A 90 -10.69 -16.99 -1.60
CA VAL A 90 -9.52 -17.86 -1.51
C VAL A 90 -9.31 -18.17 -0.04
N ALA A 91 -9.53 -19.43 0.33
CA ALA A 91 -9.40 -19.92 1.69
C ALA A 91 -8.17 -20.82 1.79
N ILE A 92 -7.19 -20.35 2.56
CA ILE A 92 -5.90 -21.05 2.70
C ILE A 92 -5.87 -21.66 4.09
N TYR A 93 -5.65 -22.98 4.15
CA TYR A 93 -5.56 -23.67 5.42
C TYR A 93 -4.19 -23.38 6.06
N ASP A 94 -4.21 -22.91 7.31
CA ASP A 94 -3.01 -22.67 8.11
C ASP A 94 -2.85 -23.81 9.12
N ASP A 95 -1.97 -24.76 8.80
CA ASP A 95 -1.68 -25.95 9.61
C ASP A 95 -1.26 -25.58 11.05
N LYS A 96 -0.58 -24.45 11.23
CA LYS A 96 -0.05 -24.07 12.55
C LYS A 96 -1.14 -23.59 13.49
N ASN A 97 -2.16 -22.95 12.95
CA ASN A 97 -3.25 -22.34 13.72
C ASN A 97 -4.58 -23.10 13.56
N GLU A 98 -4.55 -24.23 12.84
CA GLU A 98 -5.71 -25.08 12.53
C GLU A 98 -6.93 -24.28 12.04
N ARG A 99 -6.70 -23.31 11.15
CA ARG A 99 -7.74 -22.37 10.70
C ARG A 99 -7.54 -21.92 9.27
N TYR A 100 -8.63 -21.51 8.63
CA TYR A 100 -8.57 -20.87 7.32
C TYR A 100 -8.26 -19.38 7.41
N ILE A 101 -7.28 -18.95 6.62
CA ILE A 101 -7.03 -17.55 6.29
C ILE A 101 -7.81 -17.23 5.02
N LEU A 102 -8.66 -16.19 5.08
CA LEU A 102 -9.61 -15.88 4.02
C LEU A 102 -9.23 -14.60 3.28
N PHE A 103 -9.27 -14.67 1.96
CA PHE A 103 -9.09 -13.53 1.07
C PHE A 103 -10.25 -13.43 0.09
N ALA A 104 -10.64 -12.21 -0.27
CA ALA A 104 -11.59 -11.90 -1.33
C ALA A 104 -10.85 -11.27 -2.51
N THR A 105 -11.10 -11.74 -3.73
CA THR A 105 -10.45 -11.26 -4.95
C THR A 105 -11.38 -11.37 -6.16
N ASN A 106 -11.33 -10.40 -7.07
CA ASN A 106 -11.98 -10.47 -8.39
C ASN A 106 -11.02 -10.91 -9.51
N LYS A 107 -9.81 -11.35 -9.16
CA LYS A 107 -8.90 -11.98 -10.12
C LYS A 107 -9.52 -13.28 -10.64
N GLU A 108 -9.31 -13.54 -11.93
CA GLU A 108 -9.81 -14.74 -12.59
C GLU A 108 -9.38 -16.01 -11.86
N ALA A 109 -10.32 -16.93 -11.66
CA ALA A 109 -10.12 -18.18 -10.94
C ALA A 109 -9.10 -19.07 -11.68
N GLU A 110 -7.82 -18.99 -11.32
CA GLU A 110 -6.79 -19.95 -11.70
C GLU A 110 -6.78 -21.17 -10.77
N SER A 111 -5.78 -22.05 -10.91
CA SER A 111 -5.66 -23.23 -10.04
C SER A 111 -5.50 -22.86 -8.56
N THR A 112 -6.09 -23.69 -7.69
CA THR A 112 -5.98 -23.55 -6.23
C THR A 112 -4.53 -23.43 -5.77
N GLU A 113 -3.63 -24.23 -6.33
CA GLU A 113 -2.21 -24.23 -5.97
C GLU A 113 -1.53 -22.88 -6.30
N LYS A 114 -1.86 -22.27 -7.44
CA LYS A 114 -1.27 -20.98 -7.82
C LYS A 114 -1.75 -19.87 -6.90
N PHE A 115 -3.03 -19.86 -6.57
CA PHE A 115 -3.59 -18.81 -5.73
C PHE A 115 -3.24 -18.95 -4.26
N GLU A 116 -3.12 -20.18 -3.78
CA GLU A 116 -2.59 -20.48 -2.44
C GLU A 116 -1.22 -19.85 -2.22
N LYS A 117 -0.35 -19.86 -3.24
CA LYS A 117 0.97 -19.21 -3.18
C LYS A 117 0.89 -17.70 -3.47
N THR A 118 0.13 -17.29 -4.48
CA THR A 118 0.19 -15.93 -5.03
C THR A 118 -0.57 -14.91 -4.17
N ILE A 119 -1.79 -15.23 -3.71
CA ILE A 119 -2.63 -14.28 -2.98
C ILE A 119 -2.00 -13.83 -1.66
N PRO A 120 -1.46 -14.72 -0.81
CA PRO A 120 -0.79 -14.30 0.42
C PRO A 120 0.42 -13.42 0.16
N GLU A 121 1.28 -13.78 -0.81
CA GLU A 121 2.48 -13.01 -1.14
C GLU A 121 2.13 -11.62 -1.67
N GLU A 122 1.08 -11.53 -2.49
CA GLU A 122 0.55 -10.25 -2.93
C GLU A 122 -0.04 -9.44 -1.78
N TYR A 123 -0.86 -10.06 -0.92
CA TYR A 123 -1.46 -9.40 0.23
C TYR A 123 -0.41 -8.88 1.21
N ARG A 124 0.74 -9.57 1.34
CA ARG A 124 1.88 -9.07 2.14
C ARG A 124 2.38 -7.70 1.69
N LYS A 125 2.21 -7.33 0.42
CA LYS A 125 2.56 -5.97 -0.07
C LYS A 125 1.76 -4.88 0.64
N ARG A 126 0.59 -5.18 1.23
CA ARG A 126 -0.16 -4.28 2.13
C ARG A 126 0.70 -3.78 3.29
N TRP A 127 1.60 -4.63 3.81
CA TRP A 127 2.50 -4.29 4.92
C TRP A 127 3.41 -3.09 4.61
N ASN A 128 3.63 -2.78 3.33
CA ASN A 128 4.35 -1.57 2.94
C ASN A 128 3.73 -0.31 3.55
N ILE A 129 2.41 -0.26 3.73
CA ILE A 129 1.75 0.88 4.39
C ILE A 129 2.19 0.99 5.85
N GLU A 130 2.23 -0.12 6.59
CA GLU A 130 2.67 -0.13 7.98
C GLU A 130 4.16 0.21 8.10
N ALA A 131 4.99 -0.31 7.20
CA ALA A 131 6.41 0.03 7.13
C ALA A 131 6.61 1.52 6.83
N VAL A 132 5.85 2.08 5.88
CA VAL A 132 5.82 3.52 5.56
C VAL A 132 5.46 4.33 6.80
N TYR A 133 4.43 3.94 7.54
CA TYR A 133 4.02 4.66 8.75
C TYR A 133 5.09 4.60 9.86
N ARG A 134 5.81 3.49 10.01
CA ARG A 134 6.94 3.40 10.96
C ARG A 134 8.05 4.39 10.60
N VAL A 135 8.48 4.43 9.35
CA VAL A 135 9.53 5.37 8.90
C VAL A 135 9.05 6.82 8.90
N LYS A 136 7.78 7.09 8.58
CA LYS A 136 7.19 8.42 8.76
C LYS A 136 7.20 8.86 10.21
N ASN A 137 6.98 7.93 11.14
CA ASN A 137 7.05 8.21 12.56
C ASN A 137 8.48 8.58 12.99
N ASP A 138 9.50 8.12 12.27
CA ASP A 138 10.85 8.66 12.47
C ASP A 138 10.83 10.16 12.19
N PHE A 139 10.36 10.62 11.03
CA PHE A 139 10.29 12.05 10.71
C PHE A 139 9.26 12.86 11.53
N LYS A 140 8.56 12.23 12.49
CA LYS A 140 7.51 12.89 13.27
C LYS A 140 8.03 14.11 14.01
N ILE A 141 7.54 15.26 13.59
CA ILE A 141 7.78 16.53 14.27
C ILE A 141 6.88 16.57 15.50
N ARG A 142 7.48 16.43 16.69
CA ARG A 142 6.78 16.50 17.97
C ARG A 142 6.43 17.95 18.26
N THR A 143 5.15 18.23 18.52
CA THR A 143 4.65 19.57 18.81
C THR A 143 3.59 19.50 19.90
N CYS A 144 3.52 20.55 20.73
CA CYS A 144 2.46 20.75 21.73
C CYS A 144 1.27 21.55 21.17
N THR A 145 1.25 21.86 19.87
CA THR A 145 0.18 22.68 19.29
C THR A 145 -1.18 21.97 19.34
N LYS A 146 -2.22 22.73 19.71
CA LYS A 146 -3.62 22.29 19.67
C LYS A 146 -4.28 22.60 18.32
N SER A 147 -3.66 23.41 17.47
CA SER A 147 -4.23 23.79 16.17
C SER A 147 -4.27 22.62 15.19
N PRO A 148 -5.45 22.23 14.67
CA PRO A 148 -5.56 21.18 13.65
C PRO A 148 -4.77 21.50 12.38
N VAL A 149 -4.79 22.78 11.95
CA VAL A 149 -4.08 23.25 10.75
C VAL A 149 -2.57 23.02 10.89
N ALA A 150 -2.00 23.38 12.04
CA ALA A 150 -0.57 23.17 12.31
C ALA A 150 -0.22 21.68 12.33
N ARG A 151 -1.07 20.83 12.91
CA ARG A 151 -0.86 19.37 12.93
C ARG A 151 -0.88 18.77 11.52
N VAL A 152 -1.81 19.21 10.66
CA VAL A 152 -1.89 18.78 9.27
C VAL A 152 -0.65 19.23 8.50
N LEU A 153 -0.21 20.48 8.65
CA LEU A 153 1.01 20.99 8.01
C LEU A 153 2.23 20.13 8.38
N LEU A 154 2.43 19.85 9.67
CA LEU A 154 3.55 19.03 10.13
C LEU A 154 3.47 17.59 9.62
N PHE A 155 2.27 17.04 9.47
CA PHE A 155 2.06 15.73 8.85
C PHE A 155 2.40 15.74 7.34
N VAL A 156 2.05 16.82 6.62
CA VAL A 156 2.44 16.97 5.21
C VAL A 156 3.96 17.05 5.08
N ILE A 157 4.64 17.82 5.94
CA ILE A 157 6.10 17.89 5.96
C ILE A 157 6.72 16.50 6.21
N GLN A 158 6.18 15.73 7.17
CA GLN A 158 6.61 14.34 7.41
C GLN A 158 6.48 13.47 6.16
N CYS A 159 5.39 13.62 5.40
CA CYS A 159 5.19 12.88 4.15
C CYS A 159 6.21 13.28 3.09
N ILE A 160 6.53 14.57 2.97
CA ILE A 160 7.54 15.08 2.04
C ILE A 160 8.93 14.54 2.40
N MET A 161 9.32 14.60 3.68
CA MET A 161 10.62 14.07 4.13
C MET A 161 10.77 12.58 3.86
N TYR A 162 9.70 11.81 4.08
CA TYR A 162 9.68 10.39 3.74
C TYR A 162 9.88 10.14 2.23
N ASN A 163 9.19 10.91 1.38
CA ASN A 163 9.36 10.81 -0.06
C ASN A 163 10.78 11.18 -0.51
N VAL A 164 11.38 12.21 0.10
CA VAL A 164 12.78 12.59 -0.14
C VAL A 164 13.73 11.45 0.27
N LEU A 165 13.53 10.83 1.44
CA LEU A 165 14.33 9.68 1.85
C LEU A 165 14.22 8.53 0.85
N ASN A 166 13.02 8.20 0.38
CA ASN A 166 12.84 7.13 -0.60
C ASN A 166 13.53 7.45 -1.94
N MET A 167 13.49 8.71 -2.37
CA MET A 167 14.21 9.15 -3.55
C MET A 167 15.73 9.05 -3.33
N LEU A 168 16.25 9.46 -2.18
CA LEU A 168 17.67 9.37 -1.88
C LEU A 168 18.15 7.91 -1.76
N LYS A 169 17.38 7.05 -1.10
CA LYS A 169 17.65 5.59 -1.01
C LYS A 169 17.78 4.90 -2.35
N SER A 170 17.20 5.48 -3.40
CA SER A 170 17.36 4.95 -4.75
C SER A 170 18.76 5.19 -5.33
N ALA A 171 19.46 6.23 -4.86
CA ALA A 171 20.77 6.65 -5.36
C ALA A 171 21.93 6.41 -4.37
N ILE A 172 21.65 6.45 -3.06
CA ILE A 172 22.65 6.35 -2.00
C ILE A 172 22.14 5.50 -0.84
N GLU A 173 23.05 4.84 -0.13
CA GLU A 173 22.71 4.14 1.11
C GLU A 173 22.59 5.16 2.25
N ILE A 174 21.35 5.50 2.61
CA ILE A 174 21.07 6.48 3.65
C ILE A 174 19.84 6.10 4.48
N THR A 175 19.96 6.31 5.78
CA THR A 175 18.91 6.05 6.77
C THR A 175 18.11 7.32 7.10
N ALA A 176 16.92 7.13 7.68
CA ALA A 176 16.12 8.25 8.18
C ALA A 176 16.84 9.03 9.29
N TYR A 177 17.66 8.34 10.09
CA TYR A 177 18.43 8.95 11.17
C TYR A 177 19.53 9.88 10.63
N GLU A 178 20.31 9.43 9.65
CA GLU A 178 21.38 10.22 9.04
C GLU A 178 20.82 11.49 8.37
N ILE A 179 19.72 11.38 7.62
CA ILE A 179 19.05 12.57 7.04
C ILE A 179 18.67 13.57 8.12
N LYS A 180 18.06 13.12 9.22
CA LYS A 180 17.69 14.03 10.32
C LYS A 180 18.90 14.68 10.96
N SER A 181 19.98 13.92 11.17
CA SER A 181 21.20 14.42 11.79
C SER A 181 21.78 15.54 10.93
N LEU A 182 21.87 15.33 9.61
CA LEU A 182 22.33 16.34 8.65
C LEU A 182 21.43 17.57 8.65
N ILE A 183 20.11 17.40 8.58
CA ILE A 183 19.15 18.51 8.64
C ILE A 183 19.31 19.30 9.95
N ASN A 184 19.48 18.62 11.08
CA ASN A 184 19.65 19.25 12.38
C ASN A 184 20.98 20.02 12.47
N GLU A 185 22.05 19.46 11.91
CA GLU A 185 23.34 20.13 11.82
C GLU A 185 23.24 21.40 10.96
N ASP A 186 22.60 21.32 9.80
CA ASP A 186 22.37 22.45 8.90
C ASP A 186 21.49 23.54 9.53
N ILE A 187 20.42 23.15 10.25
CA ILE A 187 19.61 24.10 11.01
C ILE A 187 20.47 24.81 12.07
N ASN A 188 21.29 24.06 12.83
CA ASN A 188 22.16 24.65 13.85
C ASN A 188 23.20 25.60 13.24
N LYS A 189 23.78 25.25 12.08
CA LYS A 189 24.69 26.14 11.34
C LYS A 189 23.97 27.41 10.88
N ALA A 190 22.79 27.28 10.28
CA ALA A 190 22.00 28.40 9.82
C ALA A 190 21.60 29.35 10.97
N VAL A 191 21.26 28.80 12.15
CA VAL A 191 20.92 29.59 13.34
C VAL A 191 22.15 30.31 13.91
N ARG A 192 23.31 29.64 14.00
CA ARG A 192 24.52 30.20 14.61
C ARG A 192 25.27 31.16 13.69
N TYR A 193 25.34 30.85 12.41
CA TYR A 193 26.24 31.50 11.45
C TYR A 193 25.48 32.15 10.27
N GLY A 194 24.15 32.10 10.28
CA GLY A 194 23.29 32.61 9.20
C GLY A 194 23.21 31.67 8.00
N LEU A 195 22.22 31.91 7.13
CA LEU A 195 21.93 31.07 5.96
C LEU A 195 23.09 30.94 4.96
N LYS A 196 24.00 31.92 4.92
CA LYS A 196 25.19 31.90 4.04
C LYS A 196 26.19 30.81 4.42
N SER A 197 26.09 30.24 5.62
CA SER A 197 26.95 29.16 6.10
C SER A 197 26.60 27.78 5.54
N LEU A 198 25.44 27.65 4.88
CA LEU A 198 25.05 26.40 4.23
C LEU A 198 25.76 26.28 2.88
N ASN A 199 26.39 25.13 2.62
CA ASN A 199 26.88 24.82 1.29
C ASN A 199 25.68 24.64 0.35
N PHE A 200 25.43 25.63 -0.49
CA PHE A 200 24.39 25.56 -1.50
C PHE A 200 24.78 24.54 -2.56
N ILE A 201 24.25 23.32 -2.47
CA ILE A 201 24.12 22.49 -3.67
C ILE A 201 23.09 23.21 -4.55
N PRO A 202 23.45 23.72 -5.73
CA PRO A 202 22.47 24.36 -6.58
C PRO A 202 21.38 23.35 -6.91
N VAL A 203 20.11 23.74 -6.80
CA VAL A 203 18.96 22.89 -7.16
C VAL A 203 19.15 22.27 -8.56
N LYS A 204 19.81 22.99 -9.47
CA LYS A 204 20.21 22.52 -10.80
C LYS A 204 21.12 21.28 -10.77
N VAL A 205 22.08 21.22 -9.85
CA VAL A 205 23.01 20.09 -9.68
C VAL A 205 22.26 18.88 -9.12
N LEU A 206 21.44 19.07 -8.09
CA LEU A 206 20.57 18.02 -7.55
C LEU A 206 19.61 17.47 -8.62
N LEU A 207 18.93 18.34 -9.37
CA LEU A 207 18.03 17.96 -10.46
C LEU A 207 18.78 17.23 -11.58
N LYS A 208 20.03 17.58 -11.88
CA LYS A 208 20.86 16.87 -12.86
C LYS A 208 21.14 15.44 -12.43
N TYR A 209 21.53 15.23 -11.18
CA TYR A 209 21.75 13.89 -10.63
C TYR A 209 20.45 13.07 -10.59
N LEU A 210 19.33 13.68 -10.20
CA LEU A 210 18.03 13.01 -10.18
C LEU A 210 17.54 12.64 -11.58
N ARG A 211 17.74 13.52 -12.57
CA ARG A 211 17.37 13.26 -13.97
C ARG A 211 18.19 12.11 -14.54
N TRP A 212 19.51 12.14 -14.37
CA TRP A 212 20.40 11.05 -14.77
C TRP A 212 20.00 9.71 -14.12
N PHE A 213 19.71 9.73 -12.82
CA PHE A 213 19.25 8.54 -12.12
C PHE A 213 17.93 8.00 -12.67
N ASN A 214 16.96 8.87 -12.96
CA ASN A 214 15.68 8.47 -13.51
C ASN A 214 15.81 7.92 -14.95
N GLU A 215 16.69 8.49 -15.76
CA GLU A 215 17.05 7.99 -17.09
C GLU A 215 17.67 6.58 -17.01
N GLU A 216 18.63 6.37 -16.10
CA GLU A 216 19.26 5.05 -15.92
C GLU A 216 18.26 4.01 -15.39
N ARG A 217 17.40 4.40 -14.43
CA ARG A 217 16.33 3.53 -13.93
C ARG A 217 15.34 3.16 -15.03
N ASN A 218 14.93 4.12 -15.86
CA ASN A 218 14.07 3.85 -17.01
C ASN A 218 14.76 2.92 -18.00
N ARG A 219 16.05 3.12 -18.27
CA ARG A 219 16.85 2.22 -19.12
C ARG A 219 16.84 0.80 -18.56
N VAL A 220 17.15 0.61 -17.28
CA VAL A 220 17.14 -0.69 -16.61
C VAL A 220 15.75 -1.35 -16.65
N LEU A 221 14.68 -0.58 -16.41
CA LEU A 221 13.31 -1.07 -16.49
C LEU A 221 12.94 -1.49 -17.91
N HIS A 222 13.31 -0.69 -18.92
CA HIS A 222 13.10 -1.03 -20.32
C HIS A 222 13.84 -2.30 -20.71
N THR A 223 15.13 -2.42 -20.35
CA THR A 223 15.91 -3.64 -20.61
C THR A 223 15.27 -4.87 -19.97
N ARG A 224 14.82 -4.78 -18.72
CA ARG A 224 14.11 -5.87 -18.03
C ARG A 224 12.79 -6.25 -18.70
N LEU A 225 12.04 -5.29 -19.23
CA LEU A 225 10.77 -5.53 -19.92
C LEU A 225 10.96 -6.08 -21.35
N THR A 226 12.09 -5.80 -22.01
CA THR A 226 12.43 -6.37 -23.33
C THR A 226 13.11 -7.73 -23.27
N THR A 227 13.47 -8.22 -22.08
CA THR A 227 14.14 -9.53 -21.88
C THR A 227 13.15 -10.60 -21.35
N ILE A 228 11.85 -10.29 -21.33
CA ILE A 228 10.72 -11.20 -21.06
C ILE A 228 9.98 -11.38 -22.38
#